data_AF-A0A163T2U5-F1
#
_entry.id   AF-A0A163T2U5-F1
#
_cell.length_a   1.000
_cell.length_b   1.000
_cell.length_c   1.000
_cell.angle_alpha   90.00
_cell.angle_beta   90.00
_cell.angle_gamma   90.00
#
_symmetry.space_group_name_H-M   'P 1'
#
loop_
_entity.id
_entity.type
_entity.pdbx_description
1 polymer ?
#
loop_
_entity_poly.entity_id
_entity_poly.type
_entity_poly.pdbx_seq_one_letter_code
_entity_poly.pdbx_strand_id
1 'polypeptide(L)'
;MSSPGRLITGLALVVLLLWQVLTLPPHASADCVLTAQDQRYIALLAHRQIGAAAGNTDCDVAAQGRQIADDVRVADNPPLRASTIAEAVYDETDLTVEQAAFEVAAAIYVYAPDMVWVVENIAL
;
A
#
# COMPACT_ATOMS: atom_id res chain seq x y z
N MET A 1 41.31 43.44 27.75
CA MET A 1 40.00 43.90 28.24
C MET A 1 38.91 43.30 27.34
N SER A 2 37.92 42.66 27.98
CA SER A 2 36.57 42.22 27.56
C SER A 2 36.28 41.49 26.23
N SER A 3 35.68 40.31 26.42
CA SER A 3 34.90 39.39 25.54
C SER A 3 33.51 39.98 25.16
N PRO A 4 32.52 39.24 24.58
CA PRO A 4 32.49 38.10 23.62
C PRO A 4 31.53 38.33 22.41
N GLY A 5 31.52 37.44 21.41
CA GLY A 5 30.45 37.43 20.41
C GLY A 5 30.41 36.30 19.39
N ARG A 6 29.76 35.18 19.77
CA ARG A 6 28.97 34.25 18.92
C ARG A 6 29.70 33.29 17.96
N LEU A 7 29.84 32.04 18.46
CA LEU A 7 29.31 30.78 17.90
C LEU A 7 29.22 30.66 16.36
N ILE A 8 30.03 29.78 15.78
CA ILE A 8 29.59 28.96 14.63
C ILE A 8 29.87 27.49 14.96
N THR A 9 28.82 26.85 15.46
CA THR A 9 28.63 25.41 15.46
C THR A 9 28.30 25.00 14.02
N GLY A 10 29.11 24.16 13.40
CA GLY A 10 28.84 23.56 12.10
C GLY A 10 29.16 22.07 12.17
N LEU A 11 28.22 21.33 12.73
CA LEU A 11 28.25 19.89 12.98
C LEU A 11 28.31 19.07 11.68
N ALA A 12 28.93 17.90 11.78
CA ALA A 12 29.06 16.84 10.81
C ALA A 12 27.80 16.59 9.95
N LEU A 13 27.98 16.51 8.63
CA LEU A 13 27.03 15.83 7.75
C LEU A 13 27.35 14.33 7.79
N VAL A 14 26.59 13.66 8.66
CA VAL A 14 26.59 12.23 8.91
C VAL A 14 26.12 11.48 7.67
N VAL A 15 26.88 10.42 7.39
CA VAL A 15 26.67 9.37 6.40
C VAL A 15 25.47 8.48 6.76
N LEU A 16 24.73 8.05 5.72
CA LEU A 16 23.84 6.88 5.64
C LEU A 16 22.77 6.68 6.72
N LEU A 17 21.50 6.95 6.36
CA LEU A 17 20.36 6.09 6.72
C LEU A 17 19.30 6.17 5.61
N LEU A 18 19.59 5.58 4.45
CA LEU A 18 18.54 5.07 3.54
C LEU A 18 18.05 3.72 4.10
N TRP A 19 17.53 3.77 5.33
CA TRP A 19 16.77 2.70 5.94
C TRP A 19 15.36 3.25 5.99
N GLN A 20 14.61 3.05 4.90
CA GLN A 20 13.19 3.35 4.89
C GLN A 20 12.54 2.31 5.81
N VAL A 21 12.59 2.60 7.11
CA VAL A 21 11.72 1.99 8.10
C VAL A 21 10.32 2.19 7.53
N LEU A 22 9.64 1.08 7.28
CA LEU A 22 8.19 1.01 7.22
C LEU A 22 7.67 1.56 8.56
N THR A 23 7.66 2.88 8.68
CA THR A 23 6.98 3.54 9.78
C THR A 23 5.52 3.27 9.50
N LEU A 24 4.97 2.27 10.21
CA LEU A 24 3.54 2.16 10.44
C LEU A 24 3.02 3.59 10.61
N PRO A 25 2.14 4.07 9.71
CA PRO A 25 1.67 5.44 9.80
C PRO A 25 1.11 5.62 11.21
N PRO A 26 1.46 6.71 11.92
CA PRO A 26 0.86 6.99 13.21
C PRO A 26 -0.66 6.95 13.01
N HIS A 27 -1.35 6.15 13.81
CA HIS A 27 -2.81 6.09 13.85
C HIS A 27 -3.35 7.44 14.34
N ALA A 28 -3.25 8.47 13.50
CA ALA A 28 -4.16 9.59 13.53
C ALA A 28 -5.48 8.98 13.06
N SER A 29 -6.33 8.58 14.00
CA SER A 29 -7.73 8.29 13.70
C SER A 29 -8.39 9.61 13.31
N ALA A 30 -8.10 10.08 12.10
CA ALA A 30 -9.16 10.66 11.30
C ALA A 30 -10.25 9.60 11.28
N ASP A 31 -11.48 9.96 11.64
CA ASP A 31 -12.60 9.03 11.64
C ASP A 31 -12.55 8.21 10.35
N CYS A 32 -12.46 6.88 10.50
CA CYS A 32 -12.42 5.95 9.39
C CYS A 32 -13.75 6.06 8.64
N VAL A 33 -13.75 6.86 7.57
CA VAL A 33 -14.92 7.06 6.70
C VAL A 33 -14.63 6.40 5.37
N LEU A 34 -15.17 5.20 5.20
CA LEU A 34 -15.13 4.49 3.93
C LEU A 34 -15.98 5.23 2.88
N THR A 35 -15.39 5.52 1.73
CA THR A 35 -16.12 6.01 0.56
C THR A 35 -16.98 4.89 -0.04
N ALA A 36 -17.88 5.25 -0.96
CA ALA A 36 -18.66 4.25 -1.70
C ALA A 36 -17.77 3.30 -2.54
N GLN A 37 -16.62 3.79 -3.00
CA GLN A 37 -15.64 3.00 -3.73
C GLN A 37 -14.94 2.01 -2.80
N ASP A 38 -14.58 2.45 -1.59
CA ASP A 38 -13.98 1.59 -0.57
C ASP A 38 -14.93 0.46 -0.15
N GLN A 39 -16.20 0.80 0.09
CA GLN A 39 -17.23 -0.19 0.41
C GLN A 39 -17.39 -1.24 -0.71
N ARG A 40 -17.28 -0.82 -1.97
CA ARG A 40 -17.33 -1.74 -3.12
C ARG A 40 -16.13 -2.67 -3.14
N TYR A 41 -14.93 -2.16 -2.88
CA TYR A 41 -13.72 -2.98 -2.80
C TYR A 41 -13.82 -4.02 -1.67
N ILE A 42 -14.18 -3.59 -0.47
CA ILE A 42 -14.36 -4.48 0.69
C ILE A 42 -15.42 -5.55 0.41
N ALA A 43 -16.54 -5.17 -0.21
CA ALA A 43 -17.59 -6.13 -0.58
C ALA A 43 -17.09 -7.18 -1.59
N LEU A 44 -16.27 -6.79 -2.57
CA LEU A 44 -15.67 -7.74 -3.52
C LEU A 44 -14.73 -8.74 -2.82
N LEU A 45 -13.89 -8.26 -1.91
CA LEU A 45 -13.00 -9.11 -1.12
C LEU A 45 -13.80 -10.11 -0.27
N ALA A 46 -14.86 -9.64 0.38
CA ALA A 46 -15.71 -10.48 1.22
C ALA A 46 -16.36 -11.64 0.43
N HIS A 47 -16.72 -11.43 -0.85
CA HIS A 47 -17.23 -12.51 -1.71
C HIS A 47 -16.23 -13.65 -1.95
N ARG A 48 -14.93 -13.39 -1.78
CA ARG A 48 -13.85 -14.38 -1.86
C ARG A 48 -13.30 -14.78 -0.50
N GLN A 49 -14.02 -14.45 0.58
CA GLN A 49 -13.62 -14.72 1.97
C GLN A 49 -12.28 -14.04 2.33
N ILE A 50 -11.97 -12.92 1.68
CA ILE A 50 -10.83 -12.07 2.00
C ILE A 50 -11.36 -10.94 2.89
N GLY A 51 -10.75 -10.75 4.05
CA GLY A 51 -11.13 -9.73 5.02
C GLY A 51 -9.90 -9.13 5.68
N ALA A 52 -10.11 -8.15 6.56
CA ALA A 52 -9.01 -7.54 7.30
C ALA A 52 -8.27 -8.59 8.14
N ALA A 53 -6.94 -8.61 8.01
CA ALA A 53 -6.08 -9.39 8.89
C ALA A 53 -6.27 -8.97 10.35
N ALA A 54 -5.90 -9.85 11.29
CA ALA A 54 -6.04 -9.55 12.72
C ALA A 54 -5.26 -8.28 13.09
N GLY A 55 -5.96 -7.29 13.65
CA GLY A 55 -5.40 -5.98 13.99
C GLY A 55 -5.55 -4.91 12.92
N ASN A 56 -6.03 -5.26 11.72
CA ASN A 56 -6.39 -4.31 10.66
C ASN A 56 -7.90 -4.05 10.66
N THR A 57 -8.27 -2.88 10.15
CA THR A 57 -9.65 -2.45 9.93
C THR A 57 -9.97 -2.44 8.43
N ASP A 58 -11.25 -2.36 8.08
CA ASP A 58 -11.68 -2.17 6.69
C ASP A 58 -11.09 -0.88 6.07
N CYS A 59 -10.76 0.13 6.87
CA CYS A 59 -10.07 1.32 6.39
C CYS A 59 -8.61 1.05 6.01
N ASP A 60 -7.92 0.19 6.76
CA ASP A 60 -6.56 -0.20 6.44
C ASP A 60 -6.56 -1.03 5.14
N VAL A 61 -7.51 -1.94 4.99
CA VAL A 61 -7.71 -2.72 3.76
C VAL A 61 -8.02 -1.81 2.58
N ALA A 62 -8.93 -0.85 2.73
CA ALA A 62 -9.24 0.11 1.67
C ALA A 62 -8.03 0.99 1.31
N ALA A 63 -7.23 1.41 2.30
CA ALA A 63 -5.99 2.15 2.06
C ALA A 63 -4.97 1.33 1.27
N GLN A 64 -4.79 0.05 1.62
CA GLN A 64 -3.95 -0.88 0.87
C GLN A 64 -4.45 -1.05 -0.57
N GLY A 65 -5.75 -1.26 -0.78
CA GLY A 65 -6.32 -1.37 -2.13
C GLY A 65 -6.07 -0.14 -3.00
N ARG A 66 -6.16 1.08 -2.43
CA ARG A 66 -5.80 2.31 -3.15
C ARG A 66 -4.31 2.35 -3.49
N GLN A 67 -3.44 2.00 -2.54
CA GLN A 67 -2.00 1.96 -2.74
C GLN A 67 -1.61 0.98 -3.87
N ILE A 68 -2.20 -0.22 -3.88
CA ILE A 68 -1.97 -1.22 -4.92
C ILE A 68 -2.31 -0.64 -6.30
N ALA A 69 -3.48 -0.01 -6.43
CA ALA A 69 -3.93 0.57 -7.69
C ALA A 69 -3.03 1.72 -8.17
N ASP A 70 -2.56 2.56 -7.25
CA ASP A 70 -1.61 3.63 -7.55
C ASP A 70 -0.25 3.09 -7.96
N ASP A 71 0.29 2.09 -7.25
CA ASP A 71 1.56 1.44 -7.58
C ASP A 71 1.54 0.81 -8.97
N VAL A 72 0.43 0.18 -9.36
CA VAL A 72 0.23 -0.37 -10.71
C VAL A 72 0.16 0.75 -11.75
N ARG A 73 -0.56 1.84 -11.48
CA ARG A 73 -0.75 2.95 -12.42
C ARG A 73 0.56 3.67 -12.75
N VAL A 74 1.45 3.81 -11.77
CA VAL A 74 2.71 4.56 -11.93
C VAL A 74 3.90 3.68 -12.32
N ALA A 75 3.72 2.37 -12.47
CA ALA A 75 4.79 1.45 -12.83
C ALA A 75 5.16 1.53 -14.31
N ASP A 76 6.46 1.41 -14.61
CA ASP A 76 6.97 1.28 -16.00
C ASP A 76 6.45 0.01 -16.70
N ASN A 77 6.20 -1.04 -15.92
CA ASN A 77 5.59 -2.30 -16.39
C ASN A 77 4.43 -2.69 -15.45
N PRO A 78 3.21 -2.18 -15.70
CA PRO A 78 2.05 -2.45 -14.84
C PRO A 78 1.69 -3.92 -14.68
N PRO A 79 1.71 -4.78 -15.74
CA PRO A 79 1.52 -6.22 -15.59
C PRO A 79 2.48 -6.89 -14.61
N LEU A 80 3.78 -6.65 -14.77
CA LEU A 80 4.78 -7.20 -13.86
C LEU A 80 4.60 -6.67 -12.43
N ARG A 81 4.28 -5.38 -12.27
CA ARG A 81 4.03 -4.81 -10.95
C ARG A 81 2.83 -5.49 -10.27
N ALA A 82 1.73 -5.71 -10.99
CA ALA A 82 0.55 -6.36 -10.44
C ALA A 82 0.83 -7.81 -10.02
N SER A 83 1.57 -8.58 -10.82
CA SER A 83 1.96 -9.95 -10.44
C SER A 83 2.88 -9.98 -9.23
N THR A 84 3.88 -9.08 -9.16
CA THR A 84 4.78 -8.97 -7.99
C THR A 84 4.06 -8.57 -6.71
N ILE A 85 3.06 -7.67 -6.80
CA ILE A 85 2.23 -7.33 -5.62
C ILE A 85 1.42 -8.56 -5.19
N ALA A 86 0.81 -9.28 -6.14
CA ALA A 86 0.04 -10.48 -5.81
C ALA A 86 0.92 -11.56 -5.15
N GLU A 87 2.18 -11.69 -5.57
CA GLU A 87 3.16 -12.61 -4.98
C GLU A 87 3.50 -12.19 -3.54
N ALA A 88 3.76 -10.90 -3.32
CA ALA A 88 3.98 -10.36 -1.98
C ALA A 88 2.76 -10.56 -1.07
N VAL A 89 1.55 -10.33 -1.55
CA VAL A 89 0.32 -10.59 -0.77
C VAL A 89 0.21 -12.07 -0.42
N TYR A 90 0.51 -12.98 -1.34
CA TYR A 90 0.51 -14.42 -1.08
C TYR A 90 1.58 -14.82 -0.04
N ASP A 91 2.78 -14.26 -0.11
CA ASP A 91 3.89 -14.59 0.79
C ASP A 91 3.71 -14.00 2.21
N GLU A 92 3.03 -12.86 2.33
CA GLU A 92 2.89 -12.11 3.59
C GLU A 92 1.56 -12.35 4.32
N THR A 93 0.64 -13.12 3.72
CA THR A 93 -0.69 -13.39 4.28
C THR A 93 -1.05 -14.88 4.25
N ASP A 94 -2.15 -15.26 4.89
CA ASP A 94 -2.69 -16.63 4.84
C ASP A 94 -3.62 -16.86 3.62
N LEU A 95 -3.60 -15.99 2.62
CA LEU A 95 -4.43 -16.10 1.42
C LEU A 95 -3.93 -17.19 0.47
N THR A 96 -4.84 -17.84 -0.26
CA THR A 96 -4.43 -18.67 -1.39
C THR A 96 -3.87 -17.81 -2.52
N VAL A 97 -3.12 -18.43 -3.43
CA VAL A 97 -2.62 -17.81 -4.66
C VAL A 97 -3.75 -17.08 -5.41
N GLU A 98 -4.91 -17.73 -5.56
CA GLU A 98 -6.06 -17.14 -6.25
C GLU A 98 -6.69 -15.98 -5.47
N GLN A 99 -6.67 -16.02 -4.14
CA GLN A 99 -7.18 -14.94 -3.30
C GLN A 99 -6.26 -13.72 -3.37
N ALA A 100 -4.94 -13.91 -3.30
CA ALA A 100 -3.96 -12.85 -3.42
C ALA A 100 -4.03 -12.17 -4.80
N ALA A 101 -4.08 -12.95 -5.88
CA ALA A 101 -4.30 -12.43 -7.23
C ALA A 101 -5.64 -11.68 -7.34
N PHE A 102 -6.70 -12.20 -6.71
CA PHE A 102 -8.00 -11.55 -6.71
C PHE A 102 -8.00 -10.22 -5.93
N GLU A 103 -7.27 -10.11 -4.81
CA GLU A 103 -7.17 -8.85 -4.06
C GLU A 103 -6.59 -7.73 -4.94
N VAL A 104 -5.50 -8.01 -5.65
CA VAL A 104 -4.87 -7.07 -6.58
C VAL A 104 -5.79 -6.74 -7.75
N ALA A 105 -6.44 -7.76 -8.34
CA ALA A 105 -7.40 -7.56 -9.42
C ALA A 105 -8.59 -6.69 -9.00
N ALA A 106 -9.12 -6.91 -7.79
CA ALA A 106 -10.22 -6.13 -7.23
C ALA A 106 -9.79 -4.68 -6.95
N ALA A 107 -8.57 -4.47 -6.46
CA ALA A 107 -8.01 -3.13 -6.24
C ALA A 107 -7.91 -2.35 -7.56
N ILE A 108 -7.37 -2.98 -8.61
CA ILE A 108 -7.31 -2.38 -9.96
C ILE A 108 -8.71 -2.10 -10.47
N TYR A 109 -9.62 -3.07 -10.44
CA TYR A 109 -10.99 -2.91 -10.95
C TYR A 109 -11.75 -1.76 -10.27
N VAL A 110 -11.52 -1.56 -8.97
CA VAL A 110 -12.22 -0.54 -8.21
C VAL A 110 -11.55 0.81 -8.33
N TYR A 111 -10.25 0.92 -8.05
CA TYR A 111 -9.54 2.21 -7.90
C TYR A 111 -8.74 2.64 -9.14
N ALA A 112 -8.42 1.71 -10.05
CA ALA A 112 -7.77 2.00 -11.32
C ALA A 112 -8.49 1.36 -12.52
N PRO A 113 -9.76 1.76 -12.79
CA PRO A 113 -10.54 1.18 -13.88
C PRO A 113 -9.90 1.37 -15.27
N ASP A 114 -9.06 2.39 -15.42
CA ASP A 114 -8.21 2.64 -16.59
C ASP A 114 -7.13 1.57 -16.82
N MET A 115 -6.78 0.81 -15.77
CA MET A 115 -5.75 -0.22 -15.75
C MET A 115 -6.31 -1.66 -15.79
N VAL A 116 -7.62 -1.84 -15.99
CA VAL A 116 -8.26 -3.18 -15.98
C VAL A 116 -7.64 -4.17 -16.98
N TRP A 117 -7.05 -3.69 -18.08
CA TRP A 117 -6.31 -4.51 -19.05
C TRP A 117 -5.11 -5.27 -18.44
N VAL A 118 -4.63 -4.86 -17.25
CA VAL A 118 -3.57 -5.54 -16.50
C VAL A 118 -4.04 -6.87 -15.89
N VAL A 119 -5.33 -6.98 -15.53
CA VAL A 119 -5.86 -8.08 -14.70
C VAL A 119 -5.68 -9.45 -15.34
N GLU A 120 -5.79 -9.56 -16.67
CA GLU A 120 -5.60 -10.82 -17.40
C GLU A 120 -4.16 -11.37 -17.31
N ASN A 121 -3.20 -10.53 -16.90
CA ASN A 121 -1.79 -10.86 -16.80
C ASN A 121 -1.33 -11.10 -15.35
N ILE A 122 -2.26 -11.09 -14.38
CA ILE A 122 -1.95 -11.45 -12.99
C ILE A 122 -1.95 -12.98 -12.92
N ALA A 123 -0.83 -13.57 -13.32
CA ALA A 123 -0.52 -14.98 -13.10
C ALA A 123 0.63 -15.06 -12.09
N LEU A 124 0.42 -15.86 -11.04
CA LEU A 124 1.42 -16.22 -10.03
C LEU A 124 2.08 -17.54 -10.44
#